data_AF-A0A1Y1Y8U3-F1
#
_entry.id   AF-A0A1Y1Y8U3-F1
#
_cell.length_a   1.000
_cell.length_b   1.000
_cell.length_c   1.000
_cell.angle_alpha   90.00
_cell.angle_beta   90.00
_cell.angle_gamma   90.00
#
_symmetry.space_group_name_H-M   'P 1'
#
loop_
_entity.id
_entity.type
_entity.pdbx_description
1 polymer ?
#
loop_
_entity_poly.entity_id
_entity_poly.type
_entity_poly.pdbx_seq_one_letter_code
_entity_poly.pdbx_strand_id
1 'polypeptide(L)'
;MSQEPNANSHAASKENSKKQNSTNNGNTTGDSELHMATRIYEIPVVQDSVNAVRSYIEHSNSRYVHLVADTANSAFSTVTKAIKPVQTHFQRQIQQVDDIGCKSLDYLEGKFPIIKKPTNEVIETCRSTLEPYVGNFAATAQNLLNNVRNALPGH
;
A
#
# COMPACT_ATOMS: atom_id res chain seq x y z
N MET A 1 41.86 24.32 -51.75
CA MET A 1 42.40 25.66 -51.40
C MET A 1 41.21 26.60 -51.48
N SER A 2 40.66 27.16 -50.40
CA SER A 2 41.26 27.77 -49.20
C SER A 2 40.23 27.70 -48.04
N GLN A 3 40.62 27.21 -46.85
CA GLN A 3 40.91 27.96 -45.61
C GLN A 3 39.68 28.62 -44.92
N GLU A 4 39.26 28.02 -43.79
CA GLU A 4 38.61 28.63 -42.59
C GLU A 4 39.53 29.74 -41.99
N PRO A 5 39.18 30.55 -40.95
CA PRO A 5 38.12 30.43 -39.91
C PRO A 5 37.44 31.77 -39.47
N ASN A 6 36.46 31.75 -38.54
CA ASN A 6 36.48 32.70 -37.41
C ASN A 6 35.57 32.26 -36.25
N ALA A 7 36.13 32.36 -35.06
CA ALA A 7 35.62 32.02 -33.75
C ALA A 7 35.07 33.26 -33.01
N ASN A 8 34.47 32.97 -31.86
CA ASN A 8 34.30 33.83 -30.67
C ASN A 8 33.20 34.92 -30.68
N SER A 9 32.49 35.21 -29.59
CA SER A 9 32.20 34.53 -28.31
C SER A 9 31.36 35.45 -27.40
N HIS A 10 30.81 34.83 -26.34
CA HIS A 10 30.51 35.37 -25.01
C HIS A 10 29.40 36.41 -24.79
N ALA A 11 28.33 35.99 -24.07
CA ALA A 11 28.05 36.39 -22.67
C ALA A 11 26.64 35.88 -22.28
N ALA A 12 26.55 34.78 -21.52
CA ALA A 12 26.43 34.76 -20.06
C ALA A 12 25.03 35.18 -19.54
N SER A 13 24.23 34.17 -19.16
CA SER A 13 23.49 34.24 -17.90
C SER A 13 23.45 32.85 -17.27
N LYS A 14 24.27 32.66 -16.24
CA LYS A 14 24.15 31.58 -15.27
C LYS A 14 23.28 32.13 -14.15
N GLU A 15 22.09 31.60 -13.96
CA GLU A 15 21.44 31.64 -12.66
C GLU A 15 21.22 30.20 -12.19
N ASN A 16 22.04 29.84 -11.21
CA ASN A 16 22.00 28.60 -10.47
C ASN A 16 21.15 28.86 -9.22
N SER A 17 20.06 28.12 -9.05
CA SER A 17 19.50 27.86 -7.71
C SER A 17 18.85 26.49 -7.66
N LYS A 18 19.70 25.53 -7.34
CA LYS A 18 19.41 24.22 -6.80
C LYS A 18 18.58 24.34 -5.51
N LYS A 19 17.35 23.83 -5.53
CA LYS A 19 16.78 23.09 -4.39
C LYS A 19 16.34 21.72 -4.88
N GLN A 20 17.17 20.75 -4.50
CA GLN A 20 17.03 19.32 -4.70
C GLN A 20 16.29 18.75 -3.49
N ASN A 21 15.16 18.08 -3.70
CA ASN A 21 14.82 16.80 -3.04
C ASN A 21 13.58 16.25 -3.77
N SER A 22 13.72 15.40 -4.78
CA SER A 22 14.01 13.96 -4.71
C SER A 22 12.92 13.15 -4.02
N THR A 23 12.53 12.08 -4.74
CA THR A 23 11.98 10.80 -4.28
C THR A 23 10.46 10.67 -4.49
N ASN A 24 9.92 9.92 -5.44
CA ASN A 24 10.48 9.01 -6.44
C ASN A 24 9.47 8.88 -7.58
N ASN A 25 9.91 9.13 -8.82
CA ASN A 25 9.26 8.57 -10.00
C ASN A 25 9.48 7.06 -9.98
N GLY A 26 8.48 6.31 -9.55
CA GLY A 26 8.38 4.87 -9.86
C GLY A 26 7.86 4.70 -11.27
N ASN A 27 8.66 5.08 -12.28
CA ASN A 27 8.38 4.67 -13.65
C ASN A 27 9.01 3.27 -13.84
N THR A 28 8.35 2.22 -13.36
CA THR A 28 8.74 0.83 -13.62
C THR A 28 8.42 0.51 -15.07
N THR A 29 9.47 0.62 -15.88
CA THR A 29 9.42 0.30 -17.30
C THR A 29 9.58 -1.21 -17.47
N GLY A 30 8.56 -1.87 -18.04
CA GLY A 30 8.68 -3.13 -18.78
C GLY A 30 8.39 -4.42 -18.00
N ASP A 31 7.11 -4.80 -17.95
CA ASP A 31 6.56 -6.17 -17.91
C ASP A 31 5.13 -6.07 -17.32
N SER A 32 4.10 -5.93 -18.17
CA SER A 32 2.67 -6.13 -17.84
C SER A 32 2.23 -5.84 -16.40
N GLU A 33 2.51 -4.64 -15.92
CA GLU A 33 2.10 -4.23 -14.58
C GLU A 33 0.57 -4.13 -14.57
N LEU A 34 -0.07 -4.87 -13.66
CA LEU A 34 -1.52 -4.84 -13.48
C LEU A 34 -1.88 -3.51 -12.81
N HIS A 35 -2.52 -2.61 -13.54
CA HIS A 35 -2.94 -1.31 -13.03
C HIS A 35 -3.90 -1.45 -11.83
N MET A 36 -4.74 -2.48 -11.83
CA MET A 36 -5.57 -2.84 -10.68
C MET A 36 -4.72 -3.09 -9.43
N ALA A 37 -3.61 -3.82 -9.55
CA ALA A 37 -2.74 -4.13 -8.42
C ALA A 37 -2.06 -2.88 -7.87
N THR A 38 -1.59 -1.99 -8.76
CA THR A 38 -1.03 -0.68 -8.39
C THR A 38 -2.06 0.14 -7.61
N ARG A 39 -3.30 0.24 -8.12
CA ARG A 39 -4.37 0.97 -7.44
C ARG A 39 -4.77 0.38 -6.09
N ILE A 40 -4.76 -0.95 -5.95
CA ILE A 40 -5.00 -1.60 -4.65
C ILE A 40 -3.89 -1.26 -3.66
N TYR A 41 -2.63 -1.25 -4.12
CA TYR A 41 -1.49 -0.88 -3.28
C TYR A 41 -1.55 0.59 -2.82
N GLU A 42 -2.11 1.48 -3.64
CA GLU A 42 -2.31 2.90 -3.31
C GLU A 42 -3.43 3.15 -2.27
N ILE A 43 -4.23 2.14 -1.93
CA ILE A 43 -5.19 2.24 -0.83
C ILE A 43 -4.40 2.40 0.49
N PRO A 44 -4.61 3.48 1.26
CA PRO A 44 -3.77 3.80 2.43
C PRO A 44 -3.62 2.64 3.43
N VAL A 45 -4.71 1.91 3.73
CA VAL A 45 -4.66 0.76 4.65
C VAL A 45 -3.85 -0.41 4.11
N VAL A 46 -3.88 -0.64 2.80
CA VAL A 46 -3.10 -1.69 2.15
C VAL A 46 -1.62 -1.31 2.18
N GLN A 47 -1.31 -0.07 1.81
CA GLN A 47 0.05 0.46 1.87
C GLN A 47 0.64 0.37 3.28
N ASP A 48 -0.10 0.80 4.30
CA ASP A 48 0.31 0.73 5.70
C ASP A 48 0.53 -0.71 6.17
N SER A 49 -0.33 -1.64 5.76
CA SER A 49 -0.20 -3.06 6.09
C SER A 49 1.07 -3.68 5.46
N VAL A 50 1.32 -3.38 4.18
CA VAL A 50 2.53 -3.85 3.49
C VAL A 50 3.78 -3.24 4.15
N ASN A 51 3.76 -1.95 4.47
CA ASN A 51 4.85 -1.29 5.16
C ASN A 51 5.08 -1.86 6.56
N ALA A 52 4.01 -2.18 7.29
CA ALA A 52 4.10 -2.80 8.61
C ALA A 52 4.77 -4.17 8.53
N VAL A 53 4.35 -5.04 7.62
CA VAL A 53 4.97 -6.36 7.41
C VAL A 53 6.42 -6.21 6.97
N ARG A 54 6.70 -5.30 6.04
CA ARG A 54 8.06 -5.02 5.59
C ARG A 54 8.96 -4.56 6.73
N SER A 55 8.48 -3.61 7.53
CA SER A 55 9.20 -3.12 8.70
C SER A 55 9.42 -4.23 9.73
N TYR A 56 8.44 -5.12 9.94
CA TYR A 56 8.59 -6.26 10.84
C TYR A 56 9.71 -7.20 10.38
N ILE A 57 9.76 -7.52 9.08
CA ILE A 57 10.83 -8.35 8.52
C ILE A 57 12.19 -7.65 8.69
N GLU A 58 12.28 -6.36 8.36
CA GLU A 58 13.53 -5.58 8.43
C GLU A 58 14.07 -5.42 9.86
N HIS A 59 13.19 -5.26 10.86
CA HIS A 59 13.58 -5.06 12.27
C HIS A 59 13.61 -6.38 13.08
N SER A 60 13.25 -7.51 12.47
CA SER A 60 13.26 -8.80 13.13
C SER A 60 14.68 -9.35 13.24
N ASN A 61 15.16 -9.56 14.46
CA ASN A 61 16.45 -10.24 14.71
C ASN A 61 16.40 -11.76 14.45
N SER A 62 15.25 -12.31 14.07
CA SER A 62 15.09 -13.74 13.79
C SER A 62 15.63 -14.09 12.41
N ARG A 63 16.72 -14.88 12.38
CA ARG A 63 17.29 -15.46 11.15
C ARG A 63 16.25 -16.25 10.35
N TYR A 64 15.26 -16.85 11.01
CA TYR A 64 14.18 -17.59 10.34
C TYR A 64 13.27 -16.68 9.52
N VAL A 65 12.95 -15.48 10.02
CA VAL A 65 12.09 -14.52 9.32
C VAL A 65 12.76 -14.07 8.02
N HIS A 66 14.05 -13.74 8.07
CA HIS A 66 14.82 -13.39 6.88
C HIS A 66 14.96 -14.57 5.90
N LEU A 67 15.27 -15.77 6.40
CA LEU A 67 15.43 -16.95 5.53
C LEU A 67 14.14 -17.27 4.76
N VAL A 68 12.98 -17.18 5.42
CA VAL A 68 11.68 -17.39 4.77
C VAL A 68 11.42 -16.28 3.74
N ALA A 69 11.68 -15.02 4.08
CA ALA A 69 11.50 -13.90 3.16
C ALA A 69 12.41 -14.03 1.91
N ASP A 70 13.69 -14.37 2.10
CA ASP A 70 14.66 -14.55 1.02
C ASP A 70 14.31 -15.74 0.13
N THR A 71 13.87 -16.85 0.73
CA THR A 71 13.42 -18.04 0.00
C THR A 71 12.20 -17.72 -0.84
N ALA A 72 11.22 -17.00 -0.28
CA ALA A 72 10.03 -16.58 -1.00
C ALA A 72 10.37 -15.66 -2.18
N ASN A 73 11.26 -14.69 -1.98
CA ASN A 73 11.71 -13.80 -3.05
C ASN A 73 12.46 -14.56 -4.16
N SER A 74 13.30 -15.53 -3.77
CA SER A 74 14.03 -16.38 -4.71
C SER A 74 13.10 -17.27 -5.54
N ALA A 75 12.08 -17.86 -4.89
CA ALA A 75 11.07 -18.66 -5.56
C ALA A 75 10.25 -17.80 -6.54
N PHE A 76 9.80 -16.61 -6.11
CA PHE A 76 9.07 -15.67 -6.96
C PHE A 76 9.88 -15.25 -8.18
N SER A 77 11.15 -14.87 -8.00
CA SER A 77 12.06 -14.50 -9.09
C SER A 77 12.24 -15.66 -10.08
N THR A 78 12.38 -16.89 -9.57
CA THR A 78 12.56 -18.09 -10.39
C THR A 78 11.32 -18.37 -11.22
N VAL A 79 10.13 -18.35 -10.60
CA VAL A 79 8.85 -18.56 -11.30
C VAL A 79 8.63 -17.46 -12.35
N THR A 80 8.87 -16.20 -11.99
CA THR A 80 8.71 -15.06 -12.91
C THR A 80 9.59 -15.22 -14.15
N LYS A 81 10.85 -15.64 -13.98
CA LYS A 81 11.75 -15.93 -15.11
C LYS A 81 11.25 -17.10 -15.96
N ALA A 82 10.69 -18.13 -15.35
CA ALA A 82 10.17 -19.30 -16.06
C ALA A 82 8.90 -18.97 -16.87
N ILE A 83 8.04 -18.09 -16.40
CA ILE A 83 6.78 -17.72 -17.06
C ILE A 83 6.94 -16.58 -18.09
N LYS A 84 8.02 -15.79 -18.00
CA LYS A 84 8.32 -14.68 -18.93
C LYS A 84 8.13 -15.00 -20.42
N PRO A 85 8.60 -16.14 -20.96
CA PRO A 85 8.40 -16.45 -22.38
C PRO A 85 6.94 -16.72 -22.77
N VAL A 86 6.08 -17.11 -21.83
CA VAL A 86 4.66 -17.46 -22.08
C VAL A 86 3.72 -16.29 -21.76
N GLN A 87 4.19 -15.30 -20.98
CA GLN A 87 3.44 -14.12 -20.56
C GLN A 87 2.82 -13.34 -21.74
N THR A 88 3.51 -13.27 -22.88
CA THR A 88 3.05 -12.57 -24.09
C THR A 88 1.76 -13.15 -24.66
N HIS A 89 1.54 -14.46 -24.54
CA HIS A 89 0.32 -15.12 -25.01
C HIS A 89 -0.89 -14.81 -24.12
N PHE A 90 -0.65 -14.61 -22.83
CA PHE A 90 -1.68 -14.30 -21.84
C PHE A 90 -1.90 -12.80 -21.66
N GLN A 91 -1.06 -11.95 -22.25
CA GLN A 91 -1.11 -10.49 -22.11
C GLN A 91 -2.51 -9.90 -22.31
N ARG A 92 -3.21 -10.37 -23.35
CA ARG A 92 -4.56 -9.89 -23.67
C ARG A 92 -5.56 -10.24 -22.57
N GLN A 93 -5.48 -11.46 -22.04
CA GLN A 93 -6.39 -11.91 -20.98
C GLN A 93 -6.06 -11.23 -19.66
N ILE A 94 -4.77 -11.06 -19.35
CA ILE A 94 -4.29 -10.30 -18.20
C ILE A 94 -4.83 -8.86 -18.26
N GLN A 95 -4.77 -8.21 -19.43
CA GLN A 95 -5.29 -6.85 -19.60
C GLN A 95 -6.81 -6.77 -19.47
N GLN A 96 -7.56 -7.74 -20.00
CA GLN A 96 -9.02 -7.79 -19.81
C GLN A 96 -9.40 -7.93 -18.33
N VAL A 97 -8.68 -8.76 -17.58
CA VAL A 97 -8.88 -8.92 -16.14
C VAL A 97 -8.50 -7.65 -15.39
N ASP A 98 -7.42 -6.99 -15.80
CA ASP A 98 -6.98 -5.72 -15.23
C ASP A 98 -8.04 -4.61 -15.40
N ASP A 99 -8.63 -4.51 -16.60
CA ASP A 99 -9.71 -3.57 -16.89
C ASP A 99 -10.95 -3.84 -16.03
N ILE A 100 -11.33 -5.12 -15.87
CA ILE A 100 -12.46 -5.52 -15.02
C ILE A 100 -12.16 -5.20 -13.56
N GLY A 101 -10.93 -5.46 -13.10
CA GLY A 101 -10.47 -5.13 -11.76
C GLY A 101 -10.48 -3.62 -11.49
N CYS A 102 -10.06 -2.81 -12.46
CA CYS A 102 -10.14 -1.35 -12.35
C CYS A 102 -11.59 -0.87 -12.22
N LYS A 103 -12.51 -1.40 -13.04
CA LYS A 103 -13.94 -1.05 -12.96
C LYS A 103 -14.58 -1.47 -11.65
N SER A 104 -14.22 -2.63 -11.12
CA SER A 104 -14.74 -3.09 -9.83
C SER A 104 -14.23 -2.20 -8.69
N LEU A 105 -12.96 -1.78 -8.78
CA LEU A 105 -12.39 -0.84 -7.84
C LEU A 105 -13.04 0.55 -7.94
N ASP A 106 -13.30 1.06 -9.16
CA ASP A 106 -14.03 2.32 -9.38
C ASP A 106 -15.43 2.29 -8.75
N TYR A 107 -16.13 1.17 -8.90
CA TYR A 107 -17.44 0.97 -8.28
C TYR A 107 -17.35 1.01 -6.75
N LEU A 108 -16.35 0.32 -6.18
CA LEU A 108 -16.13 0.30 -4.73
C LEU A 108 -15.76 1.69 -4.20
N GLU A 109 -14.90 2.42 -4.89
CA GLU A 109 -14.53 3.79 -4.56
C GLU A 109 -15.74 4.73 -4.59
N GLY A 110 -16.65 4.55 -5.55
CA GLY A 110 -17.88 5.33 -5.64
C GLY A 110 -18.89 5.02 -4.52
N LYS A 111 -18.91 3.79 -4.00
CA LYS A 111 -19.84 3.37 -2.95
C LYS A 111 -19.30 3.55 -1.53
N PHE A 112 -17.99 3.40 -1.35
CA PHE A 112 -17.33 3.41 -0.05
C PHE A 112 -16.11 4.34 -0.10
N PRO A 113 -16.32 5.67 -0.08
CA PRO A 113 -15.22 6.64 -0.12
C PRO A 113 -14.26 6.51 1.06
N ILE A 114 -14.69 5.82 2.13
CA ILE A 114 -13.86 5.50 3.29
C ILE A 114 -12.59 4.70 2.94
N ILE A 115 -12.57 3.95 1.83
CA ILE A 115 -11.38 3.20 1.42
C ILE A 115 -10.22 4.12 0.98
N LYS A 116 -10.51 5.36 0.59
CA LYS A 116 -9.50 6.38 0.25
C LYS A 116 -9.03 7.18 1.46
N LYS A 117 -9.70 7.05 2.60
CA LYS A 117 -9.34 7.79 3.79
C LYS A 117 -8.05 7.22 4.41
N PRO A 118 -7.21 8.06 5.03
CA PRO A 118 -6.06 7.58 5.79
C PRO A 118 -6.49 6.57 6.86
N THR A 119 -5.69 5.53 7.05
CA THR A 119 -5.97 4.42 8.00
C THR A 119 -6.34 4.92 9.39
N ASN A 120 -5.64 5.94 9.88
CA ASN A 120 -5.90 6.55 11.19
C ASN A 120 -7.29 7.19 11.30
N GLU A 121 -7.77 7.83 10.23
CA GLU A 121 -9.10 8.45 10.20
C GLU A 121 -10.22 7.40 10.18
N VAL A 122 -10.00 6.29 9.47
CA VAL A 122 -10.92 5.15 9.43
C VAL A 122 -11.02 4.51 10.82
N ILE A 123 -9.88 4.26 11.47
CA ILE A 123 -9.84 3.69 12.83
C ILE A 123 -10.56 4.60 13.82
N GLU A 124 -10.33 5.91 13.74
CA GLU A 124 -10.97 6.88 14.65
C GLU A 124 -12.48 6.98 14.42
N THR A 125 -12.93 6.98 13.15
CA THR A 125 -14.35 6.94 12.80
C THR A 125 -15.02 5.68 13.35
N CYS A 126 -14.38 4.52 13.19
CA CYS A 126 -14.86 3.26 13.76
C CYS A 126 -14.90 3.30 15.29
N ARG A 127 -13.83 3.76 15.94
CA ARG A 127 -13.77 3.88 17.40
C ARG A 127 -14.88 4.79 17.93
N SER A 128 -15.03 5.99 17.37
CA SER A 128 -16.06 6.95 17.80
C SER A 128 -17.49 6.41 17.61
N THR A 129 -17.73 5.63 16.56
CA THR A 129 -19.03 4.99 16.32
C THR A 129 -19.30 3.84 17.30
N LEU A 130 -18.27 3.11 17.71
CA LEU A 130 -18.39 1.93 18.57
C LEU A 130 -18.33 2.24 20.06
N GLU A 131 -17.63 3.30 20.47
CA GLU A 131 -17.55 3.85 21.83
C GLU A 131 -18.89 3.83 22.59
N PRO A 132 -20.00 4.39 22.06
CA PRO A 132 -21.28 4.40 22.77
C PRO A 132 -21.92 3.01 22.91
N TYR A 133 -21.61 2.07 22.03
CA TYR A 133 -22.15 0.71 22.09
C TYR A 133 -21.37 -0.18 23.06
N VAL A 134 -20.04 -0.07 23.09
CA VAL A 134 -19.18 -0.83 24.01
C VAL A 134 -19.37 -0.35 25.45
N GLY A 135 -19.49 0.96 25.65
CA GLY A 135 -19.77 1.54 26.97
C GLY A 135 -21.11 1.07 27.56
N ASN A 136 -22.17 1.05 26.73
CA ASN A 136 -23.48 0.58 27.16
C ASN A 136 -23.48 -0.91 27.52
N PHE A 137 -22.83 -1.76 26.70
CA PHE A 137 -22.76 -3.19 26.99
C PHE A 137 -21.99 -3.49 28.30
N ALA A 138 -20.84 -2.86 28.50
CA ALA A 138 -20.05 -3.01 29.72
C ALA A 138 -20.83 -2.53 30.96
N ALA A 139 -21.52 -1.39 30.86
CA ALA A 139 -22.36 -0.87 31.92
C ALA A 139 -23.56 -1.78 32.23
N THR A 140 -24.24 -2.33 31.22
CA THR A 140 -25.35 -3.28 31.41
C THR A 140 -24.86 -4.58 32.05
N ALA A 141 -23.72 -5.13 31.61
CA ALA A 141 -23.14 -6.33 32.19
C ALA A 141 -22.74 -6.14 33.66
N GLN A 142 -22.15 -4.98 34.00
CA GLN A 142 -21.83 -4.66 35.39
C GLN A 142 -23.08 -4.48 36.27
N ASN A 143 -24.12 -3.82 35.76
CA ASN A 143 -25.38 -3.70 36.47
C ASN A 143 -26.04 -5.06 36.72
N LEU A 144 -26.00 -5.97 35.74
CA LEU A 144 -26.53 -7.33 35.89
C LEU A 144 -25.77 -8.10 36.98
N LEU A 145 -24.45 -8.03 36.98
CA LEU A 145 -23.59 -8.66 37.99
C LEU A 145 -23.85 -8.11 39.40
N ASN A 146 -23.99 -6.80 39.55
CA ASN A 146 -24.26 -6.17 40.83
C ASN A 146 -25.65 -6.53 41.36
N ASN A 147 -26.66 -6.57 40.48
CA ASN A 147 -28.01 -6.98 40.84
C ASN A 147 -28.07 -8.45 41.29
N VAL A 148 -27.39 -9.35 40.59
CA VAL A 148 -27.31 -10.77 40.98
C VAL A 148 -26.56 -10.94 42.31
N ARG A 149 -25.46 -10.20 42.51
CA ARG A 149 -24.70 -10.22 43.77
C ARG A 149 -25.53 -9.73 44.97
N ASN A 150 -26.35 -8.69 44.78
CA ASN A 150 -27.19 -8.15 45.84
C ASN A 150 -28.43 -9.00 46.13
N ALA A 151 -28.87 -9.84 45.18
CA ALA A 151 -30.02 -10.72 45.33
C ALA A 151 -29.70 -12.04 46.05
N LEU A 152 -28.43 -12.35 46.33
CA LEU A 152 -28.01 -13.48 47.14
C LEU A 152 -27.72 -12.98 48.57
N PRO A 153 -28.61 -13.23 49.56
CA PRO A 153 -28.30 -12.93 50.95
C PRO A 153 -27.16 -13.85 51.40
N GLY A 154 -26.12 -13.25 51.97
CA GLY A 154 -24.95 -13.97 52.48
C GLY A 154 -25.37 -15.12 53.39
N HIS A 155 -24.79 -16.29 53.14
CA HIS A 155 -24.84 -17.43 54.03
C HIS A 155 -23.49 -17.58 54.73
#